data_AF-A0A8I5N8U5-F1
#
_entry.id   AF-A0A8I5N8U5-F1
#
_cell.length_a   1.000
_cell.length_b   1.000
_cell.length_c   1.000
_cell.angle_alpha   90.00
_cell.angle_beta   90.00
_cell.angle_gamma   90.00
#
_symmetry.space_group_name_H-M   'P 1'
#
loop_
_entity.id
_entity.type
_entity.pdbx_description
1 polymer ?
#
loop_
_entity_poly.entity_id
_entity_poly.type
_entity_poly.pdbx_seq_one_letter_code
_entity_poly.pdbx_strand_id
1 'polypeptide(L)'
;MVMVKGVDKLALPPGSVISYLLENTERVYLVGKANSVFEDLSVTLGQLHNHLFQEYSILSSLPLNSLSRNNGVDLLFLSELQVLHDISSLKTFLTLISPKIWM
;
A
#
# COMPACT_ATOMS: atom_id res chain seq x y z
N MET A 1 -43.42 33.93 33.04
CA MET A 1 -43.26 32.60 32.41
C MET A 1 -42.33 32.79 31.23
N VAL A 2 -41.03 32.54 31.41
CA VAL A 2 -40.00 32.74 30.38
C VAL A 2 -39.81 31.41 29.68
N MET A 3 -40.05 31.36 28.36
CA MET A 3 -39.70 30.19 27.55
C MET A 3 -38.19 30.09 27.49
N VAL A 4 -37.61 29.18 28.28
CA VAL A 4 -36.25 28.71 28.03
C VAL A 4 -36.29 27.92 26.73
N LYS A 5 -35.65 28.50 25.70
CA LYS A 5 -35.44 27.87 24.39
C LYS A 5 -34.61 26.61 24.63
N GLY A 6 -35.32 25.50 24.83
CA GLY A 6 -34.75 24.18 24.92
C GLY A 6 -33.88 23.98 23.69
N VAL A 7 -32.65 23.55 23.94
CA VAL A 7 -31.80 22.88 22.96
C VAL A 7 -32.67 21.93 22.16
N ASP A 8 -32.97 22.33 20.92
CA ASP A 8 -33.49 21.41 19.92
C ASP A 8 -32.50 20.26 19.88
N LYS A 9 -32.89 19.13 20.49
CA LYS A 9 -32.19 17.87 20.32
C LYS A 9 -31.94 17.77 18.82
N LEU A 10 -30.67 17.62 18.47
CA LEU A 10 -30.16 17.40 17.12
C LEU A 10 -30.84 16.16 16.52
N ALA A 11 -32.10 16.28 16.14
CA ALA A 11 -32.82 15.30 15.38
C ALA A 11 -32.32 15.48 13.96
N LEU A 12 -31.17 14.86 13.67
CA LEU A 12 -30.75 14.61 12.30
C LEU A 12 -31.98 14.04 11.59
N PRO A 13 -32.44 14.65 10.49
CA PRO A 13 -33.63 14.17 9.81
C PRO A 13 -33.45 12.66 9.52
N PRO A 14 -34.50 11.83 9.59
CA PRO A 14 -34.37 10.38 9.43
C PRO A 14 -33.58 9.98 8.16
N GLY A 15 -33.65 10.78 7.10
CA GLY A 15 -32.84 10.63 5.89
C GLY A 15 -31.34 10.94 6.07
N SER A 16 -30.95 11.89 6.93
CA SER A 16 -29.55 12.23 7.22
C SER A 16 -28.81 11.10 7.94
N VAL A 17 -29.46 10.41 8.87
CA VAL A 17 -28.83 9.28 9.59
C VAL A 17 -28.62 8.11 8.63
N ILE A 18 -29.59 7.83 7.76
CA ILE A 18 -29.49 6.76 6.75
C ILE A 18 -28.41 7.10 5.71
N SER A 19 -28.38 8.34 5.21
CA SER A 19 -27.33 8.79 4.28
C SER A 19 -25.95 8.76 4.91
N TYR A 20 -25.81 9.19 6.16
CA TYR A 20 -24.55 9.13 6.89
C TYR A 20 -24.10 7.69 7.13
N LEU A 21 -25.00 6.81 7.56
CA LEU A 21 -24.68 5.39 7.74
C LEU A 21 -24.30 4.73 6.41
N LEU A 22 -24.98 5.06 5.32
CA LEU A 22 -24.68 4.53 3.99
C LEU A 22 -23.32 5.04 3.49
N GLU A 23 -23.04 6.34 3.58
CA GLU A 23 -21.76 6.94 3.20
C GLU A 23 -20.60 6.37 4.04
N ASN A 24 -20.81 6.18 5.34
CA ASN A 24 -19.80 5.55 6.20
C ASN A 24 -19.63 4.07 5.87
N THR A 25 -20.70 3.36 5.51
CA THR A 25 -20.62 1.95 5.10
C THR A 25 -19.86 1.81 3.78
N GLU A 26 -20.12 2.69 2.80
CA GLU A 26 -19.39 2.74 1.53
C GLU A 26 -17.91 3.06 1.75
N ARG A 27 -17.60 4.05 2.61
CA ARG A 27 -16.20 4.36 2.98
C ARG A 27 -15.52 3.16 3.62
N VAL A 28 -16.13 2.51 4.61
CA VAL A 28 -15.57 1.32 5.28
C VAL A 28 -15.38 0.17 4.30
N TYR A 29 -16.32 -0.04 3.37
CA TYR A 29 -16.20 -1.06 2.33
C TYR A 29 -15.06 -0.78 1.36
N LEU A 30 -14.95 0.45 0.85
CA LEU A 30 -13.90 0.86 -0.09
C LEU A 30 -12.52 0.83 0.56
N VAL A 31 -12.44 1.27 1.81
CA VAL A 31 -11.28 1.16 2.67
C VAL A 31 -10.92 -0.33 2.78
N GLY A 32 -11.83 -1.19 3.25
CA GLY A 32 -11.65 -2.65 3.34
C GLY A 32 -11.16 -3.32 2.05
N LYS A 33 -11.74 -2.94 0.91
CA LYS A 33 -11.30 -3.35 -0.43
C LYS A 33 -9.86 -2.96 -0.72
N ALA A 34 -9.49 -1.71 -0.45
CA ALA A 34 -8.12 -1.23 -0.65
C ALA A 34 -7.14 -2.02 0.22
N ASN A 35 -7.51 -2.36 1.45
CA ASN A 35 -6.66 -3.16 2.33
C ASN A 35 -6.34 -4.53 1.75
N SER A 36 -7.37 -5.25 1.31
CA SER A 36 -7.19 -6.56 0.69
C SER A 36 -6.23 -6.49 -0.49
N VAL A 37 -6.32 -5.44 -1.31
CA VAL A 37 -5.39 -5.23 -2.43
C VAL A 37 -3.95 -4.98 -1.95
N PHE A 38 -3.78 -4.19 -0.87
CA PHE A 38 -2.45 -3.94 -0.30
C PHE A 38 -1.84 -5.18 0.36
N GLU A 39 -2.65 -6.02 1.02
CA GLU A 39 -2.22 -7.30 1.57
C GLU A 39 -1.73 -8.24 0.45
N ASP A 40 -2.53 -8.43 -0.60
CA ASP A 40 -2.18 -9.27 -1.76
C ASP A 40 -0.90 -8.76 -2.46
N LEU A 41 -0.77 -7.44 -2.59
CA LEU A 41 0.43 -6.81 -3.15
C LEU A 41 1.65 -7.05 -2.26
N SER A 42 1.52 -6.91 -0.94
CA SER A 42 2.61 -7.16 0.01
C SER A 42 3.10 -8.61 -0.04
N VAL A 43 2.17 -9.57 -0.16
CA VAL A 43 2.47 -10.99 -0.34
C VAL A 43 3.24 -11.20 -1.66
N THR A 44 2.73 -10.64 -2.75
CA THR A 44 3.35 -10.75 -4.09
C THR A 44 4.77 -10.18 -4.11
N LEU A 45 4.95 -8.97 -3.56
CA LEU A 45 6.27 -8.34 -3.46
C LEU A 45 7.23 -9.13 -2.57
N GLY A 46 6.71 -9.76 -1.50
CA GLY A 46 7.48 -10.68 -0.67
C GLY A 46 7.95 -11.92 -1.41
N GLN A 47 7.09 -12.53 -2.22
CA GLN A 47 7.45 -13.67 -3.05
C GLN A 47 8.49 -13.28 -4.09
N LEU A 48 8.31 -12.14 -4.77
CA LEU A 48 9.26 -11.59 -5.73
C LEU A 48 10.63 -11.35 -5.09
N HIS A 49 10.67 -10.65 -3.95
CA HIS A 49 11.90 -10.39 -3.21
C HIS A 49 12.63 -11.69 -2.86
N ASN A 50 11.89 -12.67 -2.32
CA ASN A 50 12.46 -13.96 -1.97
C ASN A 50 13.02 -14.71 -3.18
N HIS A 51 12.33 -14.66 -4.32
CA HIS A 51 12.80 -15.30 -5.54
C HIS A 51 14.06 -14.62 -6.11
N LEU A 52 14.13 -13.29 -6.04
CA LEU A 52 15.20 -12.50 -6.66
C LEU A 52 16.44 -12.32 -5.78
N PHE A 53 16.31 -12.25 -4.45
CA PHE A 53 17.39 -11.81 -3.55
C PHE A 53 17.78 -12.81 -2.45
N GLN A 54 17.21 -14.03 -2.44
CA GLN A 54 17.68 -15.08 -1.52
C GLN A 54 19.10 -15.56 -1.87
N GLU A 55 19.75 -16.21 -0.90
CA GLU A 55 21.17 -16.66 -0.99
C GLU A 55 21.47 -17.52 -2.22
N TYR A 56 20.47 -18.24 -2.76
CA TYR A 56 20.59 -19.11 -3.95
C TYR A 56 19.83 -18.59 -5.17
N SER A 57 19.50 -17.30 -5.19
CA SER A 57 18.82 -16.67 -6.33
C SER A 57 19.75 -16.55 -7.54
N ILE A 58 19.16 -16.43 -8.73
CA ILE A 58 19.94 -16.25 -9.96
C ILE A 58 20.76 -14.95 -9.89
N LEU A 59 20.22 -13.89 -9.27
CA LEU A 59 20.94 -12.62 -9.09
C LEU A 59 22.13 -12.73 -8.13
N SER A 60 22.05 -13.53 -7.06
CA SER A 60 23.20 -13.71 -6.15
C SER A 60 24.38 -14.43 -6.82
N SER A 61 24.09 -15.26 -7.83
CA SER A 61 25.10 -15.94 -8.65
C SER A 61 25.62 -15.10 -9.83
N LEU A 62 24.98 -13.97 -10.14
CA LEU A 62 25.30 -13.18 -11.32
C LEU A 62 26.55 -12.33 -11.07
N PRO A 63 27.57 -12.36 -11.95
CA PRO A 63 28.82 -11.63 -11.74
C PRO A 63 28.62 -10.14 -12.07
N LEU A 64 27.88 -9.41 -11.23
CA LEU A 64 27.56 -7.98 -11.43
C LEU A 64 28.80 -7.10 -11.59
N ASN A 65 29.91 -7.48 -10.97
CA ASN A 65 31.20 -6.78 -11.09
C ASN A 65 31.84 -6.90 -12.49
N SER A 66 31.35 -7.82 -13.32
CA SER A 66 31.77 -7.97 -14.72
C SER A 66 31.07 -6.97 -15.66
N LEU A 67 30.00 -6.30 -15.21
CA LEU A 67 29.23 -5.36 -16.01
C LEU A 67 29.93 -4.01 -16.05
N SER A 68 30.04 -3.42 -17.23
CA SER A 68 30.68 -2.12 -17.42
C SER A 68 29.65 -1.00 -17.33
N ARG A 69 29.82 -0.08 -16.37
CA ARG A 69 28.99 1.13 -16.28
C ARG A 69 29.15 2.07 -17.50
N ASN A 70 30.18 1.85 -18.32
CA ASN A 70 30.44 2.61 -19.54
C ASN A 70 29.84 1.95 -20.79
N ASN A 71 29.29 0.75 -20.68
CA ASN A 71 28.55 0.08 -21.75
C ASN A 71 27.05 0.37 -21.61
N GLY A 72 26.41 0.84 -22.68
CA GLY A 72 25.00 1.23 -22.63
C GLY A 72 24.03 0.08 -22.34
N VAL A 73 24.33 -1.14 -22.81
CA VAL A 73 23.49 -2.32 -22.57
C VAL A 73 23.61 -2.76 -21.12
N ASP A 74 24.85 -2.84 -20.61
CA ASP A 74 25.10 -3.18 -19.21
C ASP A 74 24.48 -2.15 -18.27
N LEU A 75 24.52 -0.86 -18.62
CA LEU A 75 23.91 0.21 -17.85
C LEU A 75 22.38 0.09 -17.81
N LEU A 76 21.74 -0.25 -18.93
CA LEU A 76 20.30 -0.51 -18.98
C LEU A 76 19.94 -1.69 -18.09
N PHE A 77 20.68 -2.79 -18.18
CA PHE A 77 20.47 -3.97 -17.34
C PHE A 77 20.63 -3.65 -15.84
N LEU A 78 21.69 -2.90 -15.47
CA LEU A 78 21.89 -2.44 -14.09
C LEU A 78 20.74 -1.53 -13.60
N SER A 79 20.20 -0.69 -14.49
CA SER A 79 19.04 0.15 -14.18
C SER A 79 17.77 -0.68 -13.94
N GLU A 80 17.54 -1.72 -14.72
CA GLU A 80 16.40 -2.63 -14.54
C GLU A 80 16.51 -3.41 -13.23
N LEU A 81 17.71 -3.91 -12.91
CA LEU A 81 17.98 -4.54 -11.63
C LEU A 81 17.75 -3.59 -10.45
N GLN A 82 18.14 -2.33 -10.58
CA GLN A 82 17.88 -1.31 -9.56
C GLN A 82 16.37 -1.11 -9.35
N VAL A 83 15.59 -1.01 -10.43
CA VAL A 83 14.13 -0.88 -10.33
C VAL A 83 13.51 -2.11 -9.65
N LEU A 84 13.97 -3.32 -9.97
CA LEU A 84 13.50 -4.53 -9.31
C LEU A 84 13.84 -4.54 -7.81
N HIS A 85 15.05 -4.10 -7.45
CA HIS A 85 15.44 -3.95 -6.05
C HIS A 85 14.54 -2.95 -5.32
N ASP A 86 14.26 -1.80 -5.93
CA ASP A 86 13.41 -0.76 -5.35
C ASP A 86 11.96 -1.22 -5.18
N ILE A 87 11.40 -1.90 -6.20
CA ILE A 87 10.06 -2.50 -6.13
C ILE A 87 9.99 -3.57 -5.04
N SER A 88 10.98 -4.44 -4.96
CA SER A 88 11.00 -5.49 -3.93
C SER A 88 11.14 -4.91 -2.51
N SER A 89 11.86 -3.79 -2.37
CA SER A 89 12.03 -3.05 -1.11
C SER A 89 10.77 -2.26 -0.72
N LEU A 90 9.89 -1.96 -1.68
CA LEU A 90 8.59 -1.33 -1.44
C LEU A 90 7.74 -2.13 -0.45
N LYS A 91 7.91 -3.46 -0.39
CA LYS A 91 7.27 -4.31 0.63
C LYS A 91 7.52 -3.81 2.04
N THR A 92 8.77 -3.46 2.36
CA THR A 92 9.16 -2.96 3.69
C THR A 92 8.46 -1.65 3.99
N PHE A 93 8.34 -0.77 2.99
CA PHE A 93 7.61 0.48 3.10
C PHE A 93 6.10 0.27 3.31
N LEU A 94 5.47 -0.58 2.49
CA LEU A 94 4.06 -0.95 2.63
C LEU A 94 3.76 -1.56 4.01
N THR A 95 4.65 -2.41 4.52
CA THR A 95 4.51 -3.02 5.86
C THR A 95 4.59 -1.98 6.97
N LEU A 96 5.41 -0.92 6.81
CA LEU A 96 5.54 0.16 7.81
C LEU A 96 4.34 1.11 7.83
N ILE A 97 3.67 1.31 6.70
CA ILE A 97 2.52 2.21 6.59
C ILE A 97 1.17 1.49 6.78
N SER A 98 1.09 0.18 6.57
CA SER A 98 -0.14 -0.61 6.74
C SER A 98 -0.80 -0.43 8.12
N PRO A 99 -0.08 -0.44 9.26
CA PRO A 99 -0.70 -0.18 10.56
C PRO A 99 -1.18 1.27 10.73
N LYS A 100 -0.69 2.19 9.89
CA LYS A 100 -0.79 3.64 10.06
C LYS A 100 -1.81 4.30 9.13
N ILE A 101 -2.19 3.62 8.05
CA ILE A 101 -3.26 4.05 7.14
C ILE A 101 -4.66 3.71 7.71
N TRP A 102 -4.72 2.92 8.79
CA TRP A 102 -5.92 2.23 9.27
C TRP A 102 -6.35 2.54 10.70
N MET A 103 -5.69 3.50 11.35
CA MET A 103 -6.06 4.05 12.66
C MET A 103 -6.46 5.52 12.54
#